data_AF-A0A1F3BG37-F1
#
_entry.id   AF-A0A1F3BG37-F1
#
_cell.length_a   1.000
_cell.length_b   1.000
_cell.length_c   1.000
_cell.angle_alpha   90.00
_cell.angle_beta   90.00
_cell.angle_gamma   90.00
#
_symmetry.space_group_name_H-M   'P 1'
#
loop_
_entity.id
_entity.type
_entity.pdbx_description
1 polymer ?
#
loop_
_entity_poly.entity_id
_entity_poly.type
_entity_poly.pdbx_seq_one_letter_code
_entity_poly.pdbx_strand_id
1 'polypeptide(L)'
;MEQPKKWLDFGWKAMAGYGIFFVVLSIFVPIASYLTYPKQPMMVFGPVDTQFTGLTWDRIMAFSPDLGLWLVFSMVSMCAMMMLGGILTFTIARGPYRCGELWAWKALLIGNLVSNGYYILIYIAHASRGIYPIVPGASGLGADLVLLVPLVWLYVGLWLPRKELHDKYQ
;
A
#
# COMPACT_ATOMS: atom_id res chain seq x y z
N MET A 1 27.59 -26.78 11.56
CA MET A 1 27.41 -25.32 11.59
C MET A 1 26.35 -24.99 10.56
N GLU A 2 25.12 -24.70 11.00
CA GLU A 2 24.03 -24.33 10.08
C GLU A 2 24.43 -23.07 9.31
N GLN A 3 24.26 -23.08 7.99
CA GLN A 3 24.50 -21.88 7.18
C GLN A 3 23.59 -20.75 7.71
N PRO A 4 24.11 -19.52 7.84
CA PRO A 4 23.29 -18.39 8.24
C PRO A 4 22.17 -18.23 7.21
N LYS A 5 20.91 -18.27 7.68
CA LYS A 5 19.67 -18.07 6.90
C LYS A 5 19.56 -16.62 6.42
N LYS A 6 20.50 -16.24 5.54
CA LYS A 6 20.73 -14.87 5.09
C LYS A 6 19.49 -14.31 4.40
N TRP A 7 18.77 -15.16 3.66
CA TRP A 7 17.58 -14.73 2.93
C TRP A 7 16.37 -14.58 3.85
N LEU A 8 16.21 -15.44 4.85
CA LEU A 8 15.20 -15.26 5.89
C LEU A 8 15.44 -13.98 6.72
N ASP A 9 16.70 -13.72 7.12
CA ASP A 9 17.08 -12.52 7.88
C ASP A 9 16.82 -11.23 7.08
N PHE A 10 17.20 -11.23 5.80
CA PHE A 10 16.89 -10.12 4.92
C PHE A 10 15.37 -9.96 4.74
N GLY A 11 14.66 -11.07 4.46
CA GLY A 11 13.24 -11.08 4.18
C GLY A 11 12.39 -10.49 5.30
N TRP A 12 12.64 -10.86 6.56
CA TRP A 12 11.83 -10.34 7.68
C TRP A 12 12.10 -8.86 7.94
N LYS A 13 13.37 -8.41 7.90
CA LYS A 13 13.74 -7.00 8.11
C LYS A 13 13.05 -6.13 7.08
N ALA A 14 13.08 -6.63 5.87
CA ALA A 14 12.52 -5.97 4.75
C ALA A 14 10.96 -5.91 4.97
N MET A 15 10.28 -7.03 5.24
CA MET A 15 8.82 -7.03 5.50
C MET A 15 8.41 -6.12 6.67
N ALA A 16 9.24 -6.07 7.71
CA ALA A 16 9.06 -5.14 8.83
C ALA A 16 9.16 -3.67 8.37
N GLY A 17 10.16 -3.33 7.56
CA GLY A 17 10.29 -1.99 6.98
C GLY A 17 9.11 -1.60 6.10
N TYR A 18 8.60 -2.54 5.30
CA TYR A 18 7.37 -2.35 4.52
C TYR A 18 6.17 -2.05 5.42
N GLY A 19 5.95 -2.84 6.48
CA GLY A 19 4.88 -2.59 7.44
C GLY A 19 4.96 -1.21 8.09
N ILE A 20 6.17 -0.79 8.50
CA ILE A 20 6.42 0.54 9.08
C ILE A 20 6.11 1.65 8.07
N PHE A 21 6.54 1.50 6.82
CA PHE A 21 6.27 2.46 5.76
C PHE A 21 4.77 2.71 5.56
N PHE A 22 3.95 1.65 5.53
CA PHE A 22 2.49 1.78 5.45
C PHE A 22 1.91 2.49 6.66
N VAL A 23 2.37 2.17 7.87
CA VAL A 23 1.92 2.87 9.10
C VAL A 23 2.23 4.37 9.02
N VAL A 24 3.43 4.75 8.58
CA VAL A 24 3.82 6.16 8.44
C VAL A 24 2.96 6.86 7.41
N LEU A 25 2.76 6.26 6.23
CA LEU A 25 1.88 6.81 5.19
C LEU A 25 0.44 6.99 5.69
N SER A 26 -0.09 5.99 6.40
CA SER A 26 -1.44 6.02 6.97
C SER A 26 -1.68 7.12 7.98
N ILE A 27 -0.63 7.68 8.58
CA ILE A 27 -0.70 8.83 9.48
C ILE A 27 -0.54 10.12 8.68
N PHE A 28 0.47 10.14 7.79
CA PHE A 28 0.80 11.32 7.01
C PHE A 28 -0.34 11.75 6.08
N VAL A 29 -0.96 10.81 5.36
CA VAL A 29 -2.00 11.10 4.36
C VAL A 29 -3.23 11.76 4.98
N PRO A 30 -3.85 11.24 6.06
CA PRO A 30 -4.94 11.93 6.75
C PRO A 30 -4.56 13.32 7.24
N ILE A 31 -3.40 13.47 7.89
CA ILE A 31 -2.94 14.77 8.40
C ILE A 31 -2.81 15.78 7.26
N ALA A 32 -2.13 15.40 6.17
CA ALA A 32 -1.98 16.26 5.00
C ALA A 32 -3.34 16.63 4.37
N SER A 33 -4.28 15.68 4.35
CA SER A 33 -5.64 15.90 3.81
C SER A 33 -6.43 16.89 4.67
N TYR A 34 -6.38 16.78 6.00
CA TYR A 34 -7.04 17.71 6.91
C TYR A 34 -6.42 19.11 6.89
N LEU A 35 -5.10 19.22 6.77
CA LEU A 35 -4.40 20.51 6.71
C LEU A 35 -4.67 21.28 5.41
N THR A 36 -5.03 20.57 4.34
CA THR A 36 -5.30 21.17 3.02
C THR A 36 -6.78 21.41 2.77
N TYR A 37 -7.68 20.67 3.43
CA TYR A 37 -9.12 20.91 3.38
C TYR A 37 -9.49 22.28 4.00
N PRO A 38 -10.47 23.04 3.46
CA PRO A 38 -11.39 22.73 2.36
C PRO A 38 -10.82 22.99 0.95
N LYS A 39 -9.57 23.46 0.83
CA LYS A 39 -8.89 23.55 -0.47
C LYS A 39 -8.59 22.14 -0.99
N GLN A 40 -8.15 22.05 -2.24
CA GLN A 40 -7.93 20.77 -2.92
C GLN A 40 -6.94 19.86 -2.16
N PRO A 41 -7.41 18.74 -1.57
CA PRO A 41 -6.56 17.81 -0.84
C PRO A 41 -5.84 16.89 -1.82
N MET A 42 -4.58 17.19 -2.15
CA MET A 42 -3.83 16.51 -3.21
C MET A 42 -3.70 14.99 -3.06
N MET A 43 -3.76 14.46 -1.83
CA MET A 43 -3.68 13.02 -1.56
C MET A 43 -5.04 12.31 -1.66
N VAL A 44 -6.14 13.05 -1.85
CA VAL A 44 -7.51 12.54 -1.95
C VAL A 44 -8.08 12.83 -3.34
N PHE A 45 -7.86 14.05 -3.85
CA PHE A 45 -8.34 14.52 -5.13
C PHE A 45 -7.37 15.55 -5.72
N GLY A 46 -6.41 15.08 -6.51
CA GLY A 46 -5.43 15.91 -7.19
C GLY A 46 -5.88 16.40 -8.57
N PRO A 47 -5.09 17.28 -9.22
CA PRO A 47 -5.42 17.87 -10.52
C PRO A 47 -5.68 16.85 -11.64
N VAL A 48 -5.03 15.70 -11.59
CA VAL A 48 -5.20 14.64 -12.60
C VAL A 48 -6.55 13.92 -12.44
N ASP A 49 -7.11 13.90 -11.23
CA ASP A 49 -8.45 13.34 -11.01
C ASP A 49 -9.56 14.17 -11.66
N THR A 50 -9.28 15.44 -11.95
CA THR A 50 -10.18 16.27 -12.77
C THR A 50 -10.27 15.73 -14.20
N GLN A 51 -9.18 15.20 -14.76
CA GLN A 51 -9.20 14.56 -16.08
C GLN A 51 -9.98 13.25 -16.04
N PHE A 52 -9.89 12.52 -14.93
CA PHE A 52 -10.66 11.28 -14.73
C PHE A 52 -12.15 11.56 -14.53
N THR A 53 -12.52 12.46 -13.63
CA THR A 53 -13.93 12.68 -13.23
C THR A 53 -14.65 13.73 -14.08
N GLY A 54 -13.92 14.59 -14.79
CA GLY A 54 -14.47 15.78 -15.44
C GLY A 54 -14.89 16.88 -14.46
N LEU A 55 -14.61 16.73 -13.16
CA LEU A 55 -15.01 17.66 -12.10
C LEU A 55 -13.78 18.23 -11.39
N THR A 56 -13.75 19.55 -11.22
CA THR A 56 -12.75 20.20 -10.36
C THR A 56 -13.16 20.10 -8.90
N TRP A 57 -12.19 20.18 -7.99
CA TRP A 57 -12.47 20.20 -6.56
C TRP A 57 -13.43 21.34 -6.17
N ASP A 58 -13.22 22.54 -6.73
CA ASP A 58 -14.10 23.68 -6.48
C ASP A 58 -15.55 23.42 -6.92
N ARG A 59 -15.76 22.66 -8.01
CA ARG A 59 -17.11 22.27 -8.44
C ARG A 59 -17.74 21.26 -7.49
N ILE A 60 -16.96 20.32 -6.96
CA ILE A 60 -17.42 19.37 -5.94
C ILE A 60 -17.86 20.13 -4.68
N MET A 61 -17.01 21.04 -4.20
CA MET A 61 -17.30 21.85 -3.01
C MET A 61 -18.47 22.80 -3.20
N ALA A 62 -18.63 23.39 -4.40
CA ALA A 62 -19.78 24.24 -4.72
C ALA A 62 -21.09 23.46 -4.84
N PHE A 63 -21.02 22.20 -5.28
CA PHE A 63 -22.20 21.31 -5.33
C PHE A 63 -22.60 20.84 -3.93
N SER A 64 -21.64 20.33 -3.15
CA SER A 64 -21.86 19.91 -1.76
C SER A 64 -20.54 19.84 -0.99
N PRO A 65 -20.34 20.65 0.06
CA PRO A 65 -19.19 20.54 0.95
C PRO A 65 -19.13 19.19 1.67
N ASP A 66 -20.28 18.59 1.97
CA ASP A 66 -20.39 17.29 2.62
C ASP A 66 -19.87 16.15 1.74
N LEU A 67 -20.07 16.25 0.42
CA LEU A 67 -19.48 15.31 -0.54
C LEU A 67 -17.95 15.39 -0.52
N GLY A 68 -17.39 16.61 -0.48
CA GLY A 68 -15.96 16.82 -0.35
C GLY A 68 -15.40 16.22 0.95
N LEU A 69 -16.09 16.42 2.07
CA LEU A 69 -15.72 15.82 3.36
C LEU A 69 -15.81 14.29 3.34
N TRP A 70 -16.83 13.73 2.71
CA TRP A 70 -17.01 12.29 2.56
C TRP A 70 -15.88 11.63 1.75
N LEU A 71 -15.39 12.29 0.69
CA LEU A 71 -14.21 11.82 -0.05
C LEU A 71 -12.97 11.77 0.84
N VAL A 72 -12.75 12.80 1.67
CA VAL A 72 -11.66 12.81 2.65
C VAL A 72 -11.81 11.66 3.65
N PHE A 73 -13.01 11.44 4.21
CA PHE A 73 -13.25 10.33 5.14
C PHE A 73 -13.05 8.95 4.51
N SER A 74 -13.38 8.79 3.22
CA SER A 74 -13.13 7.54 2.50
C SER A 74 -11.63 7.24 2.42
N MET A 75 -10.80 8.27 2.18
CA MET A 75 -9.34 8.13 2.20
C MET A 75 -8.80 7.87 3.62
N VAL A 76 -9.35 8.51 4.66
CA VAL A 76 -8.99 8.22 6.06
C VAL A 76 -9.29 6.76 6.42
N SER A 77 -10.43 6.24 5.96
CA SER A 77 -10.81 4.83 6.18
C SER A 77 -9.85 3.87 5.47
N MET A 78 -9.47 4.17 4.23
CA MET A 78 -8.42 3.42 3.52
C MET A 78 -7.08 3.46 4.27
N CYS A 79 -6.68 4.63 4.78
CA CYS A 79 -5.46 4.78 5.56
C CYS A 79 -5.49 3.96 6.85
N ALA A 80 -6.63 3.87 7.53
CA ALA A 80 -6.79 3.02 8.71
C ALA A 80 -6.61 1.53 8.36
N MET A 81 -7.18 1.08 7.23
CA MET A 81 -6.94 -0.29 6.72
C MET A 81 -5.46 -0.53 6.41
N MET A 82 -4.80 0.42 5.73
CA MET A 82 -3.36 0.37 5.45
C MET A 82 -2.53 0.30 6.74
N MET A 83 -2.92 1.01 7.80
CA MET A 83 -2.23 1.02 9.08
C MET A 83 -2.31 -0.35 9.74
N LEU A 84 -3.51 -0.91 9.83
CA LEU A 84 -3.73 -2.24 10.39
C LEU A 84 -2.98 -3.31 9.57
N GLY A 85 -3.00 -3.21 8.24
CA GLY A 85 -2.23 -4.08 7.36
C GLY A 85 -0.73 -3.97 7.59
N GLY A 86 -0.21 -2.76 7.79
CA GLY A 86 1.21 -2.52 8.11
C GLY A 86 1.62 -3.10 9.46
N ILE A 87 0.81 -2.89 10.50
CA ILE A 87 1.03 -3.46 11.85
C ILE A 87 1.02 -4.99 11.80
N LEU A 88 0.03 -5.58 11.11
CA LEU A 88 -0.08 -7.02 10.97
C LEU A 88 1.12 -7.61 10.23
N THR A 89 1.52 -6.97 9.12
CA THR A 89 2.69 -7.37 8.34
C THR A 89 3.95 -7.35 9.20
N PHE A 90 4.18 -6.26 9.94
CA PHE A 90 5.32 -6.13 10.85
C PHE A 90 5.32 -7.21 11.93
N THR A 91 4.17 -7.48 12.53
CA THR A 91 4.02 -8.46 13.62
C THR A 91 4.31 -9.88 13.14
N ILE A 92 3.74 -10.28 11.99
CA ILE A 92 3.96 -11.60 11.39
C ILE A 92 5.41 -11.73 10.92
N ALA A 93 5.98 -10.67 10.32
CA ALA A 93 7.37 -10.64 9.88
C ALA A 93 8.35 -10.84 11.05
N ARG A 94 8.20 -10.04 12.12
CA ARG A 94 9.10 -10.04 13.28
C ARG A 94 9.01 -11.32 14.10
N GLY A 95 7.83 -11.92 14.21
CA GLY A 95 7.60 -13.13 14.99
C GLY A 95 7.72 -14.39 14.14
N PRO A 96 6.58 -14.98 13.72
CA PRO A 96 6.54 -16.33 13.15
C PRO A 96 7.32 -16.46 11.82
N TYR A 97 7.32 -15.44 10.96
CA TYR A 97 8.09 -15.49 9.71
C TYR A 97 9.61 -15.54 9.99
N ARG A 98 10.12 -14.72 10.93
CA ARG A 98 11.52 -14.75 11.35
C ARG A 98 11.93 -16.10 11.95
N CYS A 99 11.01 -16.80 12.60
CA CYS A 99 11.21 -18.16 13.11
C CYS A 99 11.17 -19.24 12.01
N GLY A 100 10.88 -18.85 10.77
CA GLY A 100 10.79 -19.75 9.63
C GLY A 100 9.50 -20.57 9.62
N GLU A 101 8.38 -20.00 10.09
CA GLU A 101 7.08 -20.65 10.04
C GLU A 101 6.44 -20.54 8.65
N LEU A 102 6.13 -21.68 8.03
CA LEU A 102 5.60 -21.70 6.65
C LEU A 102 4.22 -21.04 6.52
N TRP A 103 3.37 -21.16 7.55
CA TRP A 103 2.05 -20.52 7.53
C TRP A 103 2.16 -19.00 7.50
N ALA A 104 3.16 -18.41 8.17
CA ALA A 104 3.38 -16.97 8.21
C ALA A 104 3.81 -16.46 6.84
N TRP A 105 4.67 -17.20 6.15
CA TRP A 105 5.02 -16.95 4.75
C TRP A 105 3.77 -16.98 3.85
N LYS A 106 2.91 -18.00 3.96
CA LYS A 106 1.66 -18.10 3.19
C LYS A 106 0.70 -16.95 3.48
N ALA A 107 0.53 -16.59 4.76
CA ALA A 107 -0.36 -15.51 5.18
C ALA A 107 0.10 -14.16 4.60
N LEU A 108 1.40 -13.87 4.67
CA LEU A 108 1.98 -12.66 4.09
C LEU A 108 1.86 -12.63 2.56
N LEU A 109 2.09 -13.76 1.88
CA LEU A 109 1.91 -13.87 0.44
C LEU A 109 0.46 -13.61 0.02
N ILE A 110 -0.50 -14.32 0.62
CA ILE A 110 -1.92 -14.19 0.28
C ILE A 110 -2.43 -12.79 0.59
N GLY A 111 -2.12 -12.27 1.79
CA GLY A 111 -2.53 -10.92 2.18
C GLY A 111 -1.99 -9.84 1.23
N ASN A 112 -0.73 -10.01 0.78
CA ASN A 112 -0.13 -9.11 -0.20
C ASN A 112 -0.80 -9.22 -1.58
N LEU A 113 -1.10 -10.42 -2.07
CA LEU A 113 -1.79 -10.62 -3.35
C LEU A 113 -3.20 -10.01 -3.35
N VAL A 114 -3.97 -10.22 -2.28
CA VAL A 114 -5.31 -9.63 -2.13
C VAL A 114 -5.23 -8.10 -2.13
N SER A 115 -4.27 -7.54 -1.39
CA SER A 115 -4.08 -6.08 -1.32
C SER A 115 -3.67 -5.49 -2.67
N ASN A 116 -2.78 -6.16 -3.42
CA ASN A 116 -2.34 -5.70 -4.74
C ASN A 116 -3.43 -5.83 -5.81
N GLY A 117 -4.31 -6.83 -5.72
CA GLY A 117 -5.43 -6.99 -6.66
C GLY A 117 -6.31 -5.74 -6.75
N TYR A 118 -6.54 -5.08 -5.61
CA TYR A 118 -7.26 -3.80 -5.57
C TYR A 118 -6.50 -2.67 -6.29
N TYR A 119 -5.20 -2.54 -6.08
CA TYR A 119 -4.38 -1.52 -6.76
C TYR A 119 -4.29 -1.73 -8.27
N ILE A 120 -4.32 -2.98 -8.74
CA ILE A 120 -4.39 -3.29 -10.17
C ILE A 120 -5.68 -2.73 -10.78
N LEU A 121 -6.81 -2.83 -10.09
CA LEU A 121 -8.08 -2.26 -10.58
C LEU A 121 -8.02 -0.74 -10.67
N ILE A 122 -7.41 -0.06 -9.69
CA ILE A 122 -7.18 1.39 -9.73
C ILE A 122 -6.31 1.74 -10.94
N TYR A 123 -5.21 1.03 -11.14
CA TYR A 123 -4.32 1.24 -12.27
C TYR A 123 -5.05 1.08 -13.60
N ILE A 124 -5.82 -0.01 -13.78
CA ILE A 124 -6.59 -0.26 -15.01
C ILE A 124 -7.58 0.87 -15.27
N ALA A 125 -8.28 1.34 -14.24
CA ALA A 125 -9.21 2.45 -14.37
C ALA A 125 -8.51 3.73 -14.87
N HIS A 126 -7.36 4.09 -14.30
CA HIS A 126 -6.58 5.26 -14.73
C HIS A 126 -6.02 5.09 -16.15
N ALA A 127 -5.41 3.93 -16.43
CA ALA A 127 -4.82 3.63 -17.73
C ALA A 127 -5.86 3.64 -18.85
N SER A 128 -7.11 3.22 -18.57
CA SER A 128 -8.22 3.28 -19.55
C SER A 128 -8.57 4.71 -19.99
N ARG A 129 -8.13 5.72 -19.24
CA ARG A 129 -8.29 7.15 -19.57
C ARG A 129 -6.98 7.83 -19.95
N GLY A 130 -5.92 7.06 -20.23
CA GLY A 130 -4.60 7.58 -20.57
C GLY A 130 -3.87 8.26 -19.40
N ILE A 131 -4.31 8.01 -18.17
CA ILE A 131 -3.72 8.55 -16.95
C ILE A 131 -2.80 7.50 -16.34
N TYR A 132 -1.56 7.88 -16.03
CA TYR A 132 -0.60 7.00 -15.38
C TYR A 132 -0.40 7.40 -13.91
N PRO A 133 -0.63 6.51 -12.93
CA PRO A 133 -0.57 6.85 -11.50
C PRO A 133 0.80 7.30 -10.94
N ILE A 134 1.89 7.23 -11.72
CA ILE A 134 3.19 7.85 -11.40
C ILE A 134 3.14 9.39 -11.52
N VAL A 135 2.17 9.94 -12.26
CA VAL A 135 2.12 11.38 -12.54
C VAL A 135 1.73 12.18 -11.28
N PRO A 136 2.54 13.18 -10.85
CA PRO A 136 2.19 14.11 -9.78
C PRO A 136 0.77 14.65 -9.88
N GLY A 137 -0.01 14.50 -8.80
CA GLY A 137 -1.37 15.04 -8.72
C GLY A 137 -2.51 14.08 -9.12
N ALA A 138 -2.28 12.78 -9.24
CA ALA A 138 -3.35 11.78 -9.28
C ALA A 138 -3.73 11.32 -7.85
N SER A 139 -5.00 11.03 -7.57
CA SER A 139 -5.43 10.38 -6.31
C SER A 139 -4.80 9.00 -6.12
N GLY A 140 -4.37 8.38 -7.23
CA GLY A 140 -3.53 7.19 -7.26
C GLY A 140 -2.02 7.45 -7.16
N LEU A 141 -1.56 8.64 -6.75
CA LEU A 141 -0.13 8.92 -6.66
C LEU A 141 0.56 7.90 -5.76
N GLY A 142 1.47 7.13 -6.36
CA GLY A 142 2.16 6.07 -5.65
C GLY A 142 1.43 4.73 -5.65
N ALA A 143 0.26 4.57 -6.28
CA ALA A 143 -0.33 3.27 -6.57
C ALA A 143 0.60 2.42 -7.44
N ASP A 144 1.29 3.03 -8.40
CA ASP A 144 2.30 2.37 -9.23
C ASP A 144 3.57 2.02 -8.45
N LEU A 145 4.01 2.88 -7.51
CA LEU A 145 5.08 2.54 -6.58
C LEU A 145 4.62 1.43 -5.65
N VAL A 146 3.39 1.45 -5.18
CA VAL A 146 2.72 0.41 -4.39
C VAL A 146 2.40 -0.84 -5.23
N LEU A 147 2.57 -0.83 -6.55
CA LEU A 147 2.53 -2.04 -7.39
C LEU A 147 3.93 -2.60 -7.64
N LEU A 148 4.91 -1.73 -7.92
CA LEU A 148 6.30 -2.11 -8.17
C LEU A 148 7.03 -2.57 -6.90
N VAL A 149 6.80 -1.87 -5.79
CA VAL A 149 7.41 -2.15 -4.49
C VAL A 149 6.98 -3.57 -4.08
N PRO A 150 5.70 -3.96 -4.01
CA PRO A 150 5.27 -5.32 -3.72
C PRO A 150 5.79 -6.40 -4.65
N LEU A 151 6.02 -6.12 -5.94
CA LEU A 151 6.62 -7.11 -6.86
C LEU A 151 8.08 -7.40 -6.52
N VAL A 152 8.87 -6.36 -6.24
CA VAL A 152 10.24 -6.51 -5.74
C VAL A 152 10.23 -7.19 -4.36
N TRP A 153 9.22 -6.91 -3.53
CA TRP A 153 9.00 -7.53 -2.22
C TRP A 153 8.58 -8.99 -2.27
N LEU A 154 7.69 -9.38 -3.19
CA LEU A 154 7.30 -10.76 -3.46
C LEU A 154 8.53 -11.57 -3.88
N TYR A 155 9.41 -10.97 -4.68
CA TYR A 155 10.64 -11.61 -5.09
C TYR A 155 11.63 -11.76 -3.91
N VAL A 156 11.92 -10.69 -3.18
CA VAL A 156 13.01 -10.71 -2.19
C VAL A 156 12.56 -11.27 -0.83
N GLY A 157 11.33 -11.01 -0.41
CA GLY A 157 10.76 -11.46 0.86
C GLY A 157 10.01 -12.79 0.79
N LEU A 158 9.56 -13.24 -0.38
CA LEU A 158 8.77 -14.48 -0.48
C LEU A 158 9.42 -15.53 -1.40
N TRP A 159 10.07 -15.13 -2.49
CA TRP A 159 10.68 -16.10 -3.42
C TRP A 159 12.08 -16.56 -2.98
N LEU A 160 12.99 -15.65 -2.63
CA LEU A 160 14.35 -16.01 -2.18
C LEU A 160 14.37 -16.87 -0.89
N PRO A 161 13.55 -16.58 0.15
CA PRO A 161 13.55 -17.35 1.40
C PRO A 161 12.84 -18.71 1.27
N ARG A 162 12.15 -18.98 0.15
CA ARG A 162 11.38 -20.21 -0.08
C ARG A 162 12.24 -21.47 0.05
N LYS A 163 13.49 -21.44 -0.44
CA LYS A 163 14.41 -22.58 -0.36
C LYS A 163 14.77 -22.88 1.10
N GLU A 164 15.17 -21.87 1.85
CA GLU A 164 15.51 -21.99 3.28
C GLU A 164 14.31 -22.43 4.14
N LEU A 165 13.09 -22.10 3.75
CA LEU A 165 11.86 -22.55 4.41
C LEU A 165 11.52 -24.00 4.06
N HIS A 166 11.66 -24.42 2.80
CA HIS A 166 11.38 -25.80 2.39
C HIS A 166 12.34 -26.80 3.01
N ASP A 167 13.63 -26.46 3.09
CA ASP A 167 14.67 -27.32 3.66
C ASP A 167 14.46 -27.58 5.17
N LYS A 168 13.70 -26.74 5.88
CA LYS A 168 13.35 -26.92 7.32
C LYS A 168 12.28 -27.99 7.55
N TYR A 169 11.43 -28.28 6.55
CA TYR A 169 10.27 -29.16 6.69
C TYR A 169 10.38 -30.44 5.85
N GLN A 170 11.57 -30.75 5.31
CA GLN A 170 11.93 -32.05 4.75
C GLN A 170 12.77 -32.84 5.74
#